data_AF-A0A851DJZ4-F1
#
_entry.id   AF-A0A851DJZ4-F1
#
_cell.length_a   1.000
_cell.length_b   1.000
_cell.length_c   1.000
_cell.angle_alpha   90.00
_cell.angle_beta   90.00
_cell.angle_gamma   90.00
#
_symmetry.space_group_name_H-M   'P 1'
#
loop_
_entity.id
_entity.type
_entity.pdbx_description
1 polymer ?
#
loop_
_entity_poly.entity_id
_entity_poly.type
_entity_poly.pdbx_seq_one_letter_code
_entity_poly.pdbx_strand_id
1 'polypeptide(L)'
;ALTLLMKALDELDNPEQRPNGLDLSVWEHFCLARRNKMDIEELVRCKALTLAEMQAFLQRRIFDDEKIKSEIENIFQELTWLQEEKTKLQLNLTVQFLLKQGQVELESTEIPDYTDAILINKSVIEELNCIIMAEGEKKIASMVQCKDFSRGIFQLEWEHKKMRMQIEDLDQKARDIVTLPISKDRQLFLTMLNYDSCVAHNISMMEQTLCLLDKLHRKNVKNCQKRIKELENRISLKDQANYELSLQLKEMLVSVSERRHIFEADDTQHVSEKITRQRYQEILKQKQLRRLVKEEEQQFEILQAEVA
;
A
#
# COMPACT_ATOMS: atom_id res chain seq x y z
N ALA A 1 43.24 34.92 116.94
CA ALA A 1 43.97 35.41 115.76
C ALA A 1 44.21 36.93 115.87
N LEU A 2 43.16 37.76 115.83
CA LEU A 2 43.25 39.22 116.01
C LEU A 2 44.02 39.67 117.25
N THR A 3 43.75 39.06 118.41
CA THR A 3 44.44 39.38 119.68
C THR A 3 45.93 39.05 119.71
N LEU A 4 46.40 38.07 118.91
CA LEU A 4 47.82 37.77 118.75
C LEU A 4 48.49 38.74 117.77
N LEU A 5 47.74 39.15 116.75
CA LEU A 5 48.20 40.06 115.71
C LEU A 5 48.34 41.50 116.23
N MET A 6 47.42 41.93 117.10
CA MET A 6 47.53 43.21 117.82
C MET A 6 48.74 43.25 118.75
N LYS A 7 49.04 42.17 119.47
CA LYS A 7 50.25 42.08 120.31
C LYS A 7 51.53 42.15 119.50
N ALA A 8 51.58 41.48 118.35
CA ALA A 8 52.72 41.57 117.44
C ALA A 8 52.91 42.99 116.87
N LEU A 9 51.82 43.74 116.65
CA LEU A 9 51.91 45.15 116.26
C LEU A 9 52.42 46.06 117.39
N ASP A 10 51.99 45.82 118.63
CA ASP A 10 52.50 46.58 119.78
C ASP A 10 54.02 46.38 119.98
N GLU A 11 54.52 45.17 119.74
CA GLU A 11 55.97 44.89 119.73
C GLU A 11 56.67 45.61 118.57
N LEU A 12 56.04 45.65 117.39
CA LEU A 12 56.58 46.28 116.18
C LEU A 12 56.56 47.82 116.20
N ASP A 13 55.68 48.42 117.00
CA ASP A 13 55.54 49.87 117.15
C ASP A 13 56.47 50.45 118.24
N ASN A 14 57.22 49.59 118.95
CA ASN A 14 58.14 50.01 120.00
C ASN A 14 59.20 51.00 119.44
N PRO A 15 59.42 52.16 120.08
CA PRO A 15 60.38 53.17 119.62
C PRO A 15 61.83 52.64 119.49
N GLU A 16 62.18 51.54 120.15
CA GLU A 16 63.48 50.86 120.02
C GLU A 16 63.69 50.24 118.63
N GLN A 17 62.61 49.95 117.89
CA GLN A 17 62.67 49.36 116.55
C GLN A 17 62.68 50.40 115.42
N ARG A 18 62.70 51.69 115.79
CA ARG A 18 62.77 52.80 114.84
C ARG A 18 64.14 52.81 114.13
N PRO A 19 64.19 52.96 112.79
CA PRO A 19 65.44 53.10 112.05
C PRO A 19 66.28 54.31 112.47
N ASN A 20 67.60 54.13 112.56
CA ASN A 20 68.53 55.20 112.94
C ASN A 20 68.46 56.38 111.95
N GLY A 21 68.19 57.58 112.45
CA GLY A 21 68.11 58.81 111.65
C GLY A 21 66.69 59.26 111.26
N LEU A 22 65.66 58.50 111.61
CA LEU A 22 64.26 58.89 111.37
C LEU A 22 63.72 59.73 112.53
N ASP A 23 63.01 60.82 112.25
CA ASP A 23 62.38 61.63 113.30
C ASP A 23 61.25 60.86 114.00
N LEU A 24 61.08 61.09 115.31
CA LEU A 24 60.09 60.38 116.14
C LEU A 24 58.66 60.65 115.63
N SER A 25 58.38 61.89 115.22
CA SER A 25 57.07 62.26 114.66
C SER A 25 56.75 61.45 113.41
N VAL A 26 57.72 61.25 112.51
CA VAL A 26 57.50 60.48 111.27
C VAL A 26 57.28 58.99 111.57
N TRP A 27 57.97 58.45 112.59
CA TRP A 27 57.77 57.07 113.05
C TRP A 27 56.37 56.85 113.65
N GLU A 28 55.89 57.76 114.50
CA GLU A 28 54.54 57.69 115.08
C GLU A 28 53.46 57.76 114.00
N HIS A 29 53.61 58.63 112.99
CA HIS A 29 52.70 58.69 111.85
C HIS A 29 52.73 57.39 111.03
N PHE A 30 53.89 56.77 110.86
CA PHE A 30 54.02 55.47 110.18
C PHE A 30 53.33 54.34 110.96
N CYS A 31 53.55 54.26 112.28
CA CYS A 31 52.87 53.29 113.16
C CYS A 31 51.35 53.44 113.09
N LEU A 32 50.85 54.68 113.14
CA LEU A 32 49.42 54.98 112.99
C LEU A 32 48.89 54.56 111.60
N ALA A 33 49.60 54.88 110.53
CA ALA A 33 49.23 54.49 109.17
C ALA A 33 49.22 52.96 108.99
N ARG A 34 50.18 52.24 109.60
CA ARG A 34 50.24 50.78 109.60
C ARG A 34 49.04 50.15 110.32
N ARG A 35 48.68 50.65 111.51
CA ARG A 35 47.49 50.19 112.24
C ARG A 35 46.20 50.44 111.44
N ASN A 36 46.05 51.65 110.91
CA ASN A 36 44.91 51.99 110.05
C ASN A 36 44.82 51.09 108.81
N LYS A 37 45.96 50.80 108.17
CA LYS A 37 46.01 49.88 107.01
C LYS A 37 45.54 48.48 107.42
N MET A 38 46.03 47.93 108.52
CA MET A 38 45.60 46.62 109.01
C MET A 38 44.10 46.60 109.30
N ASP A 39 43.57 47.59 110.00
CA ASP A 39 42.14 47.65 110.32
C ASP A 39 41.27 47.69 109.05
N ILE A 40 41.72 48.44 108.03
CA ILE A 40 41.05 48.46 106.72
C ILE A 40 41.18 47.12 106.00
N GLU A 41 42.36 46.49 106.00
CA GLU A 41 42.59 45.17 105.38
C GLU A 41 41.73 44.08 106.04
N GLU A 42 41.63 44.08 107.37
CA GLU A 42 40.76 43.16 108.11
C GLU A 42 39.28 43.41 107.83
N LEU A 43 38.87 44.69 107.75
CA LEU A 43 37.51 45.05 107.35
C LEU A 43 37.20 44.57 105.93
N VAL A 44 38.14 44.75 104.99
CA VAL A 44 38.03 44.24 103.62
C VAL A 44 37.92 42.72 103.62
N ARG A 45 38.75 42.02 104.41
CA ARG A 45 38.70 40.56 104.55
C ARG A 45 37.34 40.08 105.07
N CYS A 46 36.82 40.69 106.13
CA CYS A 46 35.51 40.37 106.68
C CYS A 46 34.39 40.62 105.66
N LYS A 47 34.39 41.76 104.97
CA LYS A 47 33.41 42.07 103.92
C LYS A 47 33.51 41.10 102.73
N ALA A 48 34.72 40.70 102.35
CA ALA A 48 34.94 39.71 101.28
C ALA A 48 34.37 38.34 101.65
N LEU A 49 34.52 37.90 102.91
CA LEU A 49 33.91 36.66 103.40
C LEU A 49 32.38 36.75 103.38
N THR A 50 31.79 37.83 103.90
CA THR A 50 30.34 38.03 103.86
C THR A 50 29.80 38.07 102.43
N LEU A 51 30.54 38.72 101.51
CA LEU A 51 30.17 38.77 100.10
C LEU A 51 30.23 37.37 99.46
N ALA A 52 31.23 36.56 99.79
CA ALA A 52 31.33 35.18 99.30
C ALA A 52 30.16 34.31 99.80
N GLU A 53 29.76 34.45 101.08
CA GLU A 53 28.59 33.77 101.63
C GLU A 53 27.30 34.19 100.92
N MET A 54 27.11 35.50 100.71
CA MET A 54 25.96 36.04 99.98
C MET A 54 25.93 35.57 98.51
N GLN A 55 27.08 35.50 97.85
CA GLN A 55 27.19 34.98 96.49
C GLN A 55 26.85 33.49 96.43
N ALA A 56 27.36 32.67 97.35
CA ALA A 56 27.03 31.25 97.42
C ALA A 56 25.52 31.03 97.65
N PHE A 57 24.90 31.84 98.52
CA PHE A 57 23.46 31.82 98.74
C PHE A 57 22.68 32.21 97.48
N LEU A 58 23.10 33.28 96.79
CA LEU A 58 22.47 33.71 95.54
C LEU A 58 22.55 32.63 94.47
N GLN A 59 23.72 32.01 94.28
CA GLN A 59 23.91 30.93 93.30
C GLN A 59 23.01 29.74 93.60
N ARG A 60 22.89 29.36 94.88
CA ARG A 60 21.95 28.31 95.29
C ARG A 60 20.50 28.67 94.95
N ARG A 61 20.09 29.92 95.18
CA ARG A 61 18.74 30.39 94.85
C ARG A 61 18.46 30.42 93.35
N ILE A 62 19.45 30.80 92.54
CA ILE A 62 19.33 30.76 91.08
C ILE A 62 19.14 29.32 90.60
N PHE A 63 19.94 28.38 91.11
CA PHE A 63 19.81 26.97 90.76
C PHE A 63 18.44 26.39 91.16
N ASP A 64 17.96 26.71 92.37
CA ASP A 64 16.63 26.29 92.83
C ASP A 64 15.52 26.88 91.94
N ASP A 65 15.63 28.14 91.51
CA ASP A 65 14.67 28.81 90.61
C ASP A 65 14.67 28.19 89.20
N GLU A 66 15.84 27.89 88.64
CA GLU A 66 15.98 27.19 87.36
C GLU A 66 15.39 25.78 87.41
N LYS A 67 15.59 25.07 88.54
CA LYS A 67 14.99 23.76 88.76
C LYS A 67 13.47 23.85 88.80
N ILE A 68 12.91 24.79 89.55
CA ILE A 68 11.45 24.98 89.62
C ILE A 68 10.88 25.36 88.24
N LYS A 69 11.56 26.23 87.49
CA LYS A 69 11.16 26.61 86.13
C LYS A 69 11.12 25.40 85.18
N SER A 70 12.12 24.51 85.24
CA SER A 70 12.12 23.32 84.41
C SER A 70 11.03 22.31 84.82
N GLU A 71 10.76 22.16 86.12
CA GLU A 71 9.63 21.37 86.61
C GLU A 71 8.28 21.93 86.13
N ILE A 72 8.10 23.25 86.17
CA ILE A 72 6.90 23.94 85.66
C ILE A 72 6.71 23.66 84.17
N GLU A 73 7.77 23.80 83.37
CA GLU A 73 7.71 23.54 81.92
C GLU A 73 7.34 22.09 81.61
N ASN A 74 7.93 21.12 82.32
CA ASN A 74 7.58 19.71 82.16
C ASN A 74 6.10 19.44 82.47
N ILE A 75 5.59 20.01 83.57
CA ILE A 75 4.17 19.89 83.94
C ILE A 75 3.26 20.51 82.86
N PHE A 76 3.65 21.64 82.27
CA PHE A 76 2.88 22.26 81.18
C PHE A 76 2.84 21.39 79.92
N GLN A 77 3.95 20.74 79.58
CA GLN A 77 4.01 19.81 78.44
C GLN A 77 3.12 18.58 78.68
N GLU A 78 3.19 17.98 79.88
CA GLU A 78 2.31 16.86 80.26
C GLU A 78 0.83 17.26 80.22
N LEU A 79 0.50 18.45 80.72
CA LEU A 79 -0.87 18.97 80.70
C LEU A 79 -1.37 19.16 79.26
N THR A 80 -0.54 19.69 78.37
CA THR A 80 -0.88 19.88 76.95
C THR A 80 -1.12 18.54 76.27
N TRP A 81 -0.24 17.58 76.49
CA TRP A 81 -0.41 16.21 75.98
C TRP A 81 -1.71 15.56 76.49
N LEU A 82 -2.01 15.67 77.79
CA LEU A 82 -3.25 15.17 78.37
C LEU A 82 -4.49 15.85 77.79
N GLN A 83 -4.43 17.15 77.49
CA GLN A 83 -5.52 17.88 76.84
C GLN A 83 -5.76 17.37 75.42
N GLU A 84 -4.70 17.19 74.63
CA GLU A 84 -4.80 16.61 73.29
C GLU A 84 -5.40 15.21 73.33
N GLU A 85 -4.91 14.35 74.21
CA GLU A 85 -5.40 12.98 74.33
C GLU A 85 -6.86 12.93 74.77
N LYS A 86 -7.25 13.81 75.71
CA LYS A 86 -8.65 14.01 76.08
C LYS A 86 -9.49 14.42 74.87
N THR A 87 -9.04 15.39 74.07
CA THR A 87 -9.81 15.83 72.89
C THR A 87 -9.94 14.72 71.85
N LYS A 88 -8.87 13.95 71.61
CA LYS A 88 -8.92 12.76 70.74
C LYS A 88 -9.95 11.77 71.24
N LEU A 89 -9.94 11.41 72.52
CA LEU A 89 -10.91 10.46 73.08
C LEU A 89 -12.34 10.99 73.09
N GLN A 90 -12.53 12.30 73.27
CA GLN A 90 -13.86 12.92 73.21
C GLN A 90 -14.43 12.98 71.78
N LEU A 91 -13.57 13.18 70.78
CA LEU A 91 -13.96 13.29 69.38
C LEU A 91 -13.96 11.94 68.64
N ASN A 92 -13.11 11.00 69.04
CA ASN A 92 -13.04 9.63 68.54
C ASN A 92 -14.17 8.80 69.15
N LEU A 93 -15.39 9.14 68.77
CA LEU A 93 -16.57 8.36 69.09
C LEU A 93 -16.68 7.23 68.08
N THR A 94 -16.71 6.00 68.58
CA THR A 94 -17.05 4.85 67.75
C THR A 94 -18.54 4.91 67.43
N VAL A 95 -18.87 5.25 66.19
CA VAL A 95 -20.25 5.24 65.69
C VAL A 95 -20.47 3.98 64.89
N GLN A 96 -21.49 3.20 65.26
CA GLN A 96 -21.88 2.02 64.52
C GLN A 96 -22.88 2.40 63.43
N PHE A 97 -22.56 2.07 62.18
CA PHE A 97 -23.46 2.24 61.04
C PHE A 97 -24.04 0.89 60.61
N LEU A 98 -25.33 0.87 60.32
CA LEU A 98 -26.00 -0.27 59.70
C LEU A 98 -26.22 0.06 58.21
N LEU A 99 -25.35 -0.45 57.36
CA LEU A 99 -25.40 -0.25 55.91
C LEU A 99 -26.02 -1.46 55.22
N LYS A 100 -26.70 -1.23 54.10
CA LYS A 100 -27.26 -2.31 53.26
C LYS A 100 -26.21 -2.85 52.30
N GLN A 101 -26.39 -4.10 51.86
CA GLN A 101 -25.59 -4.68 50.77
C GLN A 101 -25.72 -3.80 49.52
N GLY A 102 -24.58 -3.46 48.90
CA GLY A 102 -24.50 -2.51 47.79
C GLY A 102 -24.14 -1.07 48.18
N GLN A 103 -24.10 -0.74 49.48
CA GLN A 103 -23.49 0.51 49.99
C GLN A 103 -22.06 0.30 50.50
N VAL A 104 -21.63 -0.96 50.54
CA VAL A 104 -20.28 -1.38 50.91
C VAL A 104 -19.68 -2.03 49.67
N GLU A 105 -18.67 -1.39 49.10
CA GLU A 105 -17.94 -1.85 47.91
C GLU A 105 -16.63 -2.53 48.33
N LEU A 106 -16.73 -3.59 49.13
CA LEU A 106 -15.58 -4.41 49.53
C LEU A 106 -15.69 -5.79 48.88
N GLU A 107 -14.53 -6.39 48.60
CA GLU A 107 -14.48 -7.77 48.14
C GLU A 107 -15.04 -8.71 49.23
N SER A 108 -15.98 -9.56 48.84
CA SER A 108 -16.71 -10.40 49.80
C SER A 108 -15.88 -11.64 50.17
N THR A 109 -15.05 -11.54 51.20
CA THR A 109 -14.58 -12.71 51.96
C THR A 109 -15.68 -13.22 52.91
N GLU A 110 -15.64 -14.50 53.29
CA GLU A 110 -16.61 -15.11 54.23
C GLU A 110 -16.71 -14.36 55.57
N ILE A 111 -15.62 -13.69 55.95
CA ILE A 111 -15.56 -12.70 57.02
C ILE A 111 -15.10 -11.38 56.38
N PRO A 112 -15.95 -10.36 56.30
CA PRO A 112 -15.57 -9.09 55.68
C PRO A 112 -14.56 -8.36 56.56
N ASP A 113 -13.40 -8.06 55.98
CA ASP A 113 -12.37 -7.22 56.59
C ASP A 113 -12.65 -5.74 56.25
N TYR A 114 -12.79 -4.91 57.27
CA TYR A 114 -13.08 -3.48 57.15
C TYR A 114 -11.89 -2.61 57.52
N THR A 115 -10.69 -3.19 57.69
CA THR A 115 -9.49 -2.47 58.14
C THR A 115 -9.13 -1.32 57.20
N ASP A 116 -9.29 -1.53 55.88
CA ASP A 116 -9.00 -0.54 54.84
C ASP A 116 -10.26 0.20 54.34
N ALA A 117 -11.40 0.05 55.04
CA ALA A 117 -12.65 0.66 54.61
C ALA A 117 -12.71 2.15 54.94
N ILE A 118 -13.08 2.97 53.96
CA ILE A 118 -13.21 4.43 54.10
C ILE A 118 -14.67 4.83 53.89
N LEU A 119 -15.19 5.68 54.78
CA LEU A 119 -16.52 6.25 54.63
C LEU A 119 -16.49 7.47 53.71
N ILE A 120 -17.09 7.35 52.53
CA ILE A 120 -17.17 8.43 51.54
C ILE A 120 -18.60 8.95 51.46
N ASN A 121 -18.75 10.28 51.33
CA ASN A 121 -20.06 10.88 51.12
C ASN A 121 -20.58 10.55 49.72
N LYS A 122 -21.84 10.10 49.64
CA LYS A 122 -22.52 9.74 48.38
C LYS A 122 -22.47 10.85 47.32
N SER A 123 -22.56 12.12 47.74
CA SER A 123 -22.56 13.27 46.82
C SER A 123 -21.31 13.33 45.95
N VAL A 124 -20.14 12.96 46.49
CA VAL A 124 -18.88 12.94 45.75
C VAL A 124 -18.92 11.89 44.65
N ILE A 125 -19.50 10.72 44.93
CA ILE A 125 -19.65 9.64 43.97
C ILE A 125 -20.67 10.03 42.88
N GLU A 126 -21.78 10.65 43.27
CA GLU A 126 -22.81 11.14 42.33
C GLU A 126 -22.26 12.23 41.41
N GLU A 127 -21.49 13.18 41.93
CA GLU A 127 -20.83 14.22 41.15
C GLU A 127 -19.83 13.61 40.16
N LEU A 128 -19.00 12.67 40.61
CA LEU A 128 -18.06 11.97 39.75
C LEU A 128 -18.78 11.20 38.63
N ASN A 129 -19.88 10.52 38.95
CA ASN A 129 -20.69 9.81 37.96
C ASN A 129 -21.31 10.77 36.93
N CYS A 130 -21.78 11.95 37.35
CA CYS A 130 -22.25 12.99 36.44
C CYS A 130 -21.13 13.46 35.50
N ILE A 131 -19.90 13.65 36.00
CA ILE A 131 -18.74 14.02 35.19
C ILE A 131 -18.41 12.91 34.18
N ILE A 132 -18.38 11.65 34.64
CA ILE A 132 -18.11 10.49 33.78
C ILE A 132 -19.15 10.41 32.65
N MET A 133 -20.43 10.61 32.96
CA MET A 133 -21.49 10.63 31.95
C MET A 133 -21.29 11.76 30.94
N ALA A 134 -21.01 12.98 31.40
CA ALA A 134 -20.79 14.13 30.52
C ALA A 134 -19.58 13.93 29.59
N GLU A 135 -18.47 13.38 30.10
CA GLU A 135 -17.30 13.04 29.27
C GLU A 135 -17.61 11.89 28.29
N GLY A 136 -18.43 10.92 28.71
CA GLY A 136 -18.94 9.86 27.84
C GLY A 136 -19.75 10.43 26.67
N GLU A 137 -20.67 11.35 26.93
CA GLU A 137 -21.46 12.02 25.90
C GLU A 137 -20.59 12.83 24.93
N LYS A 138 -19.61 13.58 25.45
CA LYS A 138 -18.64 14.31 24.60
C LYS A 138 -17.86 13.36 23.70
N LYS A 139 -17.41 12.22 24.22
CA LYS A 139 -16.70 11.20 23.42
C LYS A 139 -17.60 10.64 22.32
N ILE A 140 -18.85 10.33 22.62
CA ILE A 140 -19.81 9.85 21.62
C ILE A 140 -20.07 10.91 20.55
N ALA A 141 -20.28 12.17 20.94
CA ALA A 141 -20.47 13.27 20.00
C ALA A 141 -19.27 13.44 19.07
N SER A 142 -18.05 13.39 19.61
CA SER A 142 -16.82 13.41 18.82
C SER A 142 -16.71 12.22 17.87
N MET A 143 -17.04 11.01 18.34
CA MET A 143 -17.08 9.81 17.48
C MET A 143 -18.08 9.94 16.32
N VAL A 144 -19.26 10.51 16.57
CA VAL A 144 -20.27 10.76 15.54
C VAL A 144 -19.76 11.77 14.51
N GLN A 145 -19.14 12.87 14.97
CA GLN A 145 -18.53 13.86 14.08
C GLN A 145 -17.43 13.24 13.21
N CYS A 146 -16.54 12.43 13.78
CA CYS A 146 -15.50 11.71 13.03
C CYS A 146 -16.10 10.76 11.99
N LYS A 147 -17.15 10.01 12.35
CA LYS A 147 -17.86 9.12 11.42
C LYS A 147 -18.46 9.91 10.25
N ASP A 148 -19.14 11.01 10.53
CA ASP A 148 -19.76 11.84 9.50
C ASP A 148 -18.72 12.54 8.61
N PHE A 149 -17.59 12.96 9.18
CA PHE A 149 -16.45 13.50 8.44
C PHE A 149 -15.87 12.47 7.47
N SER A 150 -15.61 11.24 7.94
CA SER A 150 -15.14 10.14 7.09
C SER A 150 -16.13 9.83 5.96
N ARG A 151 -17.44 9.82 6.26
CA ARG A 151 -18.48 9.66 5.22
C ARG A 151 -18.40 10.78 4.18
N GLY A 152 -18.19 12.03 4.61
CA GLY A 152 -18.01 13.17 3.72
C GLY A 152 -16.79 13.02 2.81
N ILE A 153 -15.66 12.53 3.34
CA ILE A 153 -14.45 12.24 2.54
C ILE A 153 -14.76 11.19 1.47
N PHE A 154 -15.38 10.06 1.82
CA PHE A 154 -15.71 9.02 0.85
C PHE A 154 -16.64 9.52 -0.26
N GLN A 155 -17.60 10.38 0.08
CA GLN A 155 -18.48 11.00 -0.92
C GLN A 155 -17.70 11.90 -1.87
N LEU A 156 -16.82 12.76 -1.34
CA LEU A 156 -15.98 13.64 -2.15
C LEU A 156 -15.02 12.86 -3.05
N GLU A 157 -14.42 11.78 -2.55
CA GLU A 157 -13.56 10.89 -3.34
C GLU A 157 -14.33 10.24 -4.49
N TRP A 158 -15.56 9.79 -4.24
CA TRP A 158 -16.43 9.24 -5.27
C TRP A 158 -16.80 10.28 -6.33
N GLU A 159 -17.17 11.49 -5.91
CA GLU A 159 -17.47 12.61 -6.81
C GLU A 159 -16.25 12.97 -7.66
N HIS A 160 -15.07 13.04 -7.05
CA HIS A 160 -13.82 13.29 -7.77
C HIS A 160 -13.51 12.19 -8.80
N LYS A 161 -13.72 10.92 -8.44
CA LYS A 161 -13.53 9.80 -9.37
C LYS A 161 -14.53 9.86 -10.53
N LYS A 162 -15.79 10.19 -10.25
CA LYS A 162 -16.82 10.40 -11.28
C LYS A 162 -16.41 11.50 -12.26
N MET A 163 -15.99 12.66 -11.75
CA MET A 163 -15.56 13.79 -12.59
C MET A 163 -14.34 13.40 -13.45
N ARG A 164 -13.38 12.66 -12.89
CA ARG A 164 -12.22 12.16 -13.64
C ARG A 164 -12.62 11.24 -14.79
N MET A 165 -13.53 10.30 -14.56
CA MET A 165 -14.04 9.43 -15.64
C MET A 165 -14.78 10.23 -16.71
N GLN A 166 -15.50 11.29 -16.34
CA GLN A 166 -16.16 12.17 -17.31
C GLN A 166 -15.13 12.95 -18.15
N ILE A 167 -14.03 13.40 -17.55
CA ILE A 167 -12.92 14.04 -18.26
C ILE A 167 -12.31 13.04 -19.25
N GLU A 168 -12.01 11.82 -18.82
CA GLU A 168 -11.44 10.76 -19.68
C GLU A 168 -12.36 10.41 -20.86
N ASP A 169 -13.67 10.31 -20.63
CA ASP A 169 -14.68 10.07 -21.68
C ASP A 169 -14.75 11.23 -22.69
N LEU A 170 -14.73 12.49 -22.21
CA LEU A 170 -14.71 13.66 -23.08
C LEU A 170 -13.41 13.75 -23.90
N ASP A 171 -12.27 13.46 -23.29
CA ASP A 171 -10.98 13.39 -23.97
C ASP A 171 -10.96 12.29 -25.04
N GLN A 172 -11.56 11.13 -24.75
CA GLN A 172 -11.68 10.06 -25.74
C GLN A 172 -12.58 10.48 -26.89
N LYS A 173 -13.74 11.07 -26.61
CA LYS A 173 -14.65 11.61 -27.65
C LYS A 173 -13.95 12.66 -28.51
N ALA A 174 -13.14 13.53 -27.92
CA ALA A 174 -12.36 14.52 -28.67
C ALA A 174 -11.34 13.83 -29.60
N ARG A 175 -10.61 12.82 -29.11
CA ARG A 175 -9.71 12.02 -29.94
C ARG A 175 -10.46 11.30 -31.07
N ASP A 176 -11.61 10.72 -30.78
CA ASP A 176 -12.43 10.00 -31.76
C ASP A 176 -12.91 10.95 -32.86
N ILE A 177 -13.32 12.18 -32.52
CA ILE A 177 -13.71 13.19 -33.51
C ILE A 177 -12.53 13.56 -34.43
N VAL A 178 -11.32 13.75 -33.88
CA VAL A 178 -10.13 14.09 -34.68
C VAL A 178 -9.68 12.93 -35.57
N THR A 179 -9.78 11.70 -35.07
CA THR A 179 -9.35 10.49 -35.78
C THR A 179 -10.41 9.92 -36.73
N LEU A 180 -11.64 10.43 -36.68
CA LEU A 180 -12.74 9.95 -37.52
C LEU A 180 -12.37 10.09 -39.01
N PRO A 181 -12.21 8.97 -39.73
CA PRO A 181 -11.87 9.04 -41.14
C PRO A 181 -13.06 9.60 -41.92
N ILE A 182 -12.90 10.79 -42.47
CA ILE A 182 -13.89 11.37 -43.38
C ILE A 182 -13.83 10.57 -44.68
N SER A 183 -14.89 9.84 -45.00
CA SER A 183 -14.99 9.11 -46.26
C SER A 183 -14.95 10.07 -47.44
N LYS A 184 -14.43 9.61 -48.58
CA LYS A 184 -14.33 10.42 -49.80
C LYS A 184 -15.68 11.01 -50.22
N ASP A 185 -16.76 10.27 -50.06
CA ASP A 185 -18.13 10.74 -50.36
C ASP A 185 -18.55 11.89 -49.45
N ARG A 186 -18.23 11.82 -48.15
CA ARG A 186 -18.50 12.93 -47.20
C ARG A 186 -17.63 14.14 -47.51
N GLN A 187 -16.39 13.94 -47.93
CA GLN A 187 -15.51 15.03 -48.37
C GLN A 187 -16.05 15.71 -49.63
N LEU A 188 -16.53 14.94 -50.61
CA LEU A 188 -17.17 15.45 -51.82
C LEU A 188 -18.45 16.22 -51.51
N PHE A 189 -19.28 15.71 -50.58
CA PHE A 189 -20.49 16.38 -50.09
C PHE A 189 -20.17 17.75 -49.46
N LEU A 190 -19.14 17.84 -48.63
CA LEU A 190 -18.75 19.09 -47.97
C LEU A 190 -18.08 20.10 -48.93
N THR A 191 -17.50 19.64 -50.04
CA THR A 191 -16.72 20.50 -50.96
C THR A 191 -17.54 20.97 -52.17
N MET A 192 -18.48 20.17 -52.67
CA MET A 192 -19.29 20.54 -53.84
C MET A 192 -20.60 21.23 -53.43
N LEU A 193 -20.86 22.40 -54.02
CA LEU A 193 -22.12 23.14 -53.84
C LEU A 193 -23.38 22.38 -54.34
N ASN A 194 -23.24 21.47 -55.31
CA ASN A 194 -24.34 20.72 -55.92
C ASN A 194 -24.03 19.21 -55.95
N TYR A 195 -23.81 18.60 -54.78
CA TYR A 195 -23.50 17.18 -54.63
C TYR A 195 -24.54 16.28 -55.31
N ASP A 196 -25.83 16.55 -55.10
CA ASP A 196 -26.92 15.73 -55.66
C ASP A 196 -26.89 15.69 -57.19
N SER A 197 -26.55 16.81 -57.84
CA SER A 197 -26.41 16.86 -59.29
C SER A 197 -25.20 16.06 -59.80
N CYS A 198 -24.08 16.05 -59.06
CA CYS A 198 -22.90 15.29 -59.41
C CYS A 198 -23.15 13.79 -59.24
N VAL A 199 -23.80 13.39 -58.15
CA VAL A 199 -24.20 12.00 -57.89
C VAL A 199 -25.19 11.52 -58.96
N ALA A 200 -26.22 12.32 -59.27
CA ALA A 200 -27.17 11.98 -60.33
C ALA A 200 -26.49 11.81 -61.69
N HIS A 201 -25.50 12.65 -62.01
CA HIS A 201 -24.71 12.52 -63.23
C HIS A 201 -23.88 11.23 -63.26
N ASN A 202 -23.19 10.90 -62.17
CA ASN A 202 -22.41 9.67 -62.06
C ASN A 202 -23.30 8.42 -62.14
N ILE A 203 -24.47 8.44 -61.48
CA ILE A 203 -25.47 7.36 -61.56
C ILE A 203 -25.94 7.20 -63.01
N SER A 204 -26.30 8.30 -63.68
CA SER A 204 -26.74 8.25 -65.09
C SER A 204 -25.65 7.68 -66.00
N MET A 205 -24.39 8.06 -65.80
CA MET A 205 -23.25 7.49 -66.54
C MET A 205 -23.07 5.99 -66.28
N MET A 206 -23.16 5.54 -65.04
CA MET A 206 -23.04 4.12 -64.69
C MET A 206 -24.21 3.30 -65.27
N GLU A 207 -25.44 3.83 -65.22
CA GLU A 207 -26.62 3.20 -65.81
C GLU A 207 -26.49 3.04 -67.33
N GLN A 208 -25.99 4.07 -68.03
CA GLN A 208 -25.70 3.98 -69.46
C GLN A 208 -24.66 2.90 -69.76
N THR A 209 -23.60 2.84 -68.94
CA THR A 209 -22.52 1.84 -69.10
C THR A 209 -23.05 0.42 -68.87
N LEU A 210 -23.87 0.22 -67.84
CA LEU A 210 -24.54 -1.06 -67.57
C LEU A 210 -25.49 -1.47 -68.70
N CYS A 211 -26.24 -0.52 -69.26
CA CYS A 211 -27.13 -0.80 -70.40
C CYS A 211 -26.33 -1.25 -71.64
N LEU A 212 -25.19 -0.63 -71.92
CA LEU A 212 -24.29 -1.05 -72.99
C LEU A 212 -23.72 -2.45 -72.73
N LEU A 213 -23.29 -2.72 -71.50
CA LEU A 213 -22.78 -4.03 -71.10
C LEU A 213 -23.84 -5.13 -71.22
N ASP A 214 -25.09 -4.86 -70.80
CA ASP A 214 -26.20 -5.81 -70.94
C ASP A 214 -26.51 -6.09 -72.42
N LYS A 215 -26.55 -5.06 -73.27
CA LYS A 215 -26.75 -5.24 -74.72
C LYS A 215 -25.65 -6.10 -75.34
N LEU A 216 -24.39 -5.86 -74.96
CA LEU A 216 -23.25 -6.65 -75.43
C LEU A 216 -23.33 -8.09 -74.92
N HIS A 217 -23.66 -8.28 -73.64
CA HIS A 217 -23.85 -9.60 -73.05
C HIS A 217 -24.96 -10.38 -73.76
N ARG A 218 -26.13 -9.77 -73.98
CA ARG A 218 -27.24 -10.39 -74.73
C ARG A 218 -26.83 -10.77 -76.16
N LYS A 219 -26.04 -9.95 -76.85
CA LYS A 219 -25.51 -10.27 -78.19
C LYS A 219 -24.57 -11.48 -78.14
N ASN A 220 -23.67 -11.51 -77.16
CA ASN A 220 -22.75 -12.62 -76.97
C ASN A 220 -23.49 -13.91 -76.65
N VAL A 221 -24.48 -13.88 -75.75
CA VAL A 221 -25.33 -15.04 -75.43
C VAL A 221 -26.05 -15.56 -76.68
N LYS A 222 -26.64 -14.68 -77.49
CA LYS A 222 -27.28 -15.07 -78.76
C LYS A 222 -26.30 -15.72 -79.73
N ASN A 223 -25.08 -15.20 -79.83
CA ASN A 223 -24.04 -15.78 -80.69
C ASN A 223 -23.60 -17.17 -80.18
N CYS A 224 -23.40 -17.32 -78.87
CA CYS A 224 -23.11 -18.62 -78.26
C CYS A 224 -24.25 -19.62 -78.50
N GLN A 225 -25.51 -19.21 -78.34
CA GLN A 225 -26.66 -20.07 -78.62
C GLN A 225 -26.72 -20.53 -80.09
N LYS A 226 -26.43 -19.64 -81.05
CA LYS A 226 -26.33 -20.03 -82.47
C LYS A 226 -25.23 -21.05 -82.69
N ARG A 227 -24.06 -20.82 -82.08
CA ARG A 227 -22.91 -21.74 -82.16
C ARG A 227 -23.23 -23.11 -81.57
N ILE A 228 -23.95 -23.16 -80.45
CA ILE A 228 -24.41 -24.40 -79.83
C ILE A 228 -25.35 -25.14 -80.79
N LYS A 229 -26.36 -24.47 -81.37
CA LYS A 229 -27.27 -25.09 -82.35
C LYS A 229 -26.55 -25.62 -83.59
N GLU A 230 -25.56 -24.89 -84.11
CA GLU A 230 -24.72 -25.35 -85.22
C GLU A 230 -23.94 -26.62 -84.86
N LEU A 231 -23.40 -26.68 -83.64
CA LEU A 231 -22.68 -27.85 -83.13
C LEU A 231 -23.61 -29.03 -82.87
N GLU A 232 -24.79 -28.80 -82.29
CA GLU A 232 -25.82 -29.83 -82.07
C GLU A 232 -26.25 -30.48 -83.39
N ASN A 233 -26.51 -29.67 -84.43
CA ASN A 233 -26.83 -30.19 -85.78
C ASN A 233 -25.67 -30.98 -86.39
N ARG A 234 -24.43 -30.57 -86.15
CA ARG A 234 -23.24 -31.32 -86.60
C ARG A 234 -23.10 -32.64 -85.87
N ILE A 235 -23.37 -32.66 -84.57
CA ILE A 235 -23.37 -33.88 -83.76
C ILE A 235 -24.45 -34.83 -84.26
N SER A 236 -25.69 -34.36 -84.47
CA SER A 236 -26.79 -35.22 -84.96
C SER A 236 -26.49 -35.82 -86.34
N LEU A 237 -25.91 -35.04 -87.26
CA LEU A 237 -25.49 -35.55 -88.57
C LEU A 237 -24.37 -36.60 -88.44
N LYS A 238 -23.43 -36.39 -87.52
CA LYS A 238 -22.37 -37.36 -87.24
C LYS A 238 -22.88 -38.62 -86.56
N ASP A 239 -23.85 -38.51 -85.66
CA ASP A 239 -24.50 -39.66 -85.03
C ASP A 239 -25.28 -40.49 -86.03
N GLN A 240 -25.99 -39.86 -86.97
CA GLN A 240 -26.68 -40.55 -88.05
C GLN A 240 -25.70 -41.27 -88.98
N ALA A 241 -24.61 -40.60 -89.38
CA ALA A 241 -23.54 -41.23 -90.15
C ALA A 241 -22.86 -42.39 -89.39
N ASN A 242 -22.62 -42.23 -88.08
CA ASN A 242 -22.06 -43.29 -87.24
C ASN A 242 -23.04 -44.47 -87.11
N TYR A 243 -24.34 -44.22 -87.06
CA TYR A 243 -25.37 -45.25 -87.04
C TYR A 243 -25.41 -46.03 -88.35
N GLU A 244 -25.35 -45.35 -89.49
CA GLU A 244 -25.27 -45.98 -90.82
C GLU A 244 -23.99 -46.82 -90.97
N LEU A 245 -22.84 -46.29 -90.56
CA LEU A 245 -21.57 -47.03 -90.55
C LEU A 245 -21.62 -48.24 -89.60
N SER A 246 -22.30 -48.12 -88.46
CA SER A 246 -22.50 -49.23 -87.52
C SER A 246 -23.40 -50.32 -88.12
N LEU A 247 -24.41 -49.94 -88.91
CA LEU A 247 -25.27 -50.88 -89.64
C LEU A 247 -24.48 -51.61 -90.73
N GLN A 248 -23.70 -50.87 -91.53
CA GLN A 248 -22.81 -51.46 -92.54
C GLN A 248 -21.77 -52.39 -91.92
N LEU A 249 -21.20 -52.04 -90.75
CA LEU A 249 -20.29 -52.92 -90.01
C LEU A 249 -20.97 -54.22 -89.57
N LYS A 250 -22.22 -54.15 -89.11
CA LYS A 250 -22.99 -55.36 -88.75
C LYS A 250 -23.25 -56.24 -89.97
N GLU A 251 -23.63 -55.66 -91.10
CA GLU A 251 -23.89 -56.39 -92.35
C GLU A 251 -22.60 -57.02 -92.92
N MET A 252 -21.50 -56.28 -92.87
CA MET A 252 -20.18 -56.78 -93.25
C MET A 252 -19.69 -57.87 -92.30
N LEU A 253 -19.97 -57.78 -91.00
CA LEU A 253 -19.65 -58.83 -90.03
C LEU A 253 -20.43 -60.11 -90.33
N VAL A 254 -21.72 -60.01 -90.66
CA VAL A 254 -22.53 -61.16 -91.11
C VAL A 254 -21.90 -61.75 -92.38
N SER A 255 -21.62 -60.93 -93.39
CA SER A 255 -20.98 -61.37 -94.65
C SER A 255 -19.61 -62.03 -94.43
N VAL A 256 -18.79 -61.51 -93.51
CA VAL A 256 -17.48 -62.08 -93.15
C VAL A 256 -17.66 -63.37 -92.34
N SER A 257 -18.66 -63.46 -91.47
CA SER A 257 -18.95 -64.68 -90.73
C SER A 257 -19.46 -65.80 -91.65
N GLU A 258 -20.32 -65.49 -92.62
CA GLU A 258 -20.77 -66.41 -93.66
C GLU A 258 -19.61 -66.85 -94.56
N ARG A 259 -18.78 -65.89 -95.02
CA ARG A 259 -17.57 -66.22 -95.79
C ARG A 259 -16.57 -67.02 -94.98
N ARG A 260 -16.38 -66.74 -93.69
CA ARG A 260 -15.51 -67.54 -92.80
C ARG A 260 -16.06 -68.95 -92.65
N HIS A 261 -17.37 -69.11 -92.50
CA HIS A 261 -18.00 -70.42 -92.46
C HIS A 261 -17.82 -71.22 -93.76
N ILE A 262 -17.83 -70.55 -94.92
CA ILE A 262 -17.56 -71.16 -96.23
C ILE A 262 -16.06 -71.45 -96.41
N PHE A 263 -15.17 -70.57 -95.95
CA PHE A 263 -13.71 -70.70 -96.07
C PHE A 263 -13.11 -71.70 -95.07
N GLU A 264 -13.74 -71.93 -93.91
CA GLU A 264 -13.39 -73.02 -92.98
C GLU A 264 -13.90 -74.38 -93.47
N ALA A 265 -14.90 -74.41 -94.35
CA ALA A 265 -15.42 -75.65 -94.96
C ALA A 265 -14.62 -76.10 -96.20
N ASP A 266 -13.80 -75.22 -96.78
CA ASP A 266 -12.99 -75.51 -97.96
C ASP A 266 -11.51 -75.28 -97.61
N ASP A 267 -10.76 -76.37 -97.43
CA ASP A 267 -9.40 -76.49 -96.88
C ASP A 267 -8.32 -75.81 -97.77
N THR A 268 -8.51 -74.52 -98.05
CA THR A 268 -7.80 -73.69 -99.03
C THR A 268 -6.83 -72.71 -98.37
N GLN A 269 -6.76 -72.71 -97.04
CA GLN A 269 -5.96 -71.80 -96.23
C GLN A 269 -4.46 -71.86 -96.56
N HIS A 270 -3.94 -73.04 -96.91
CA HIS A 270 -2.53 -73.19 -97.28
C HIS A 270 -2.16 -72.71 -98.70
N VAL A 271 -3.11 -72.58 -99.62
CA VAL A 271 -2.83 -72.19 -101.01
C VAL A 271 -2.75 -70.67 -101.16
N SER A 272 -3.61 -69.92 -100.45
CA SER A 272 -3.68 -68.46 -100.59
C SER A 272 -2.45 -67.74 -99.98
N GLU A 273 -1.91 -68.24 -98.87
CA GLU A 273 -0.69 -67.69 -98.27
C GLU A 273 0.53 -67.84 -99.18
N LYS A 274 0.61 -68.93 -99.95
CA LYS A 274 1.72 -69.21 -100.87
C LYS A 274 1.70 -68.26 -102.07
N ILE A 275 0.52 -67.97 -102.62
CA ILE A 275 0.34 -67.01 -103.73
C ILE A 275 0.65 -65.58 -103.26
N THR A 276 0.24 -65.22 -102.04
CA THR A 276 0.51 -63.88 -101.48
C THR A 276 2.00 -63.64 -101.27
N ARG A 277 2.75 -64.66 -100.80
CA ARG A 277 4.21 -64.59 -100.70
C ARG A 277 4.90 -64.48 -102.07
N GLN A 278 4.44 -65.20 -103.09
CA GLN A 278 5.00 -65.11 -104.44
C GLN A 278 4.79 -63.73 -105.08
N ARG A 279 3.58 -63.15 -104.97
CA ARG A 279 3.29 -61.80 -105.47
C ARG A 279 4.14 -60.72 -104.79
N TYR A 280 4.39 -60.86 -103.48
CA TYR A 280 5.26 -59.92 -102.76
C TYR A 280 6.71 -59.97 -103.26
N GLN A 281 7.22 -61.17 -103.59
CA GLN A 281 8.56 -61.34 -104.15
C GLN A 281 8.69 -60.77 -105.58
N GLU A 282 7.64 -60.87 -106.41
CA GLU A 282 7.63 -60.27 -107.75
C GLU A 282 7.67 -58.74 -107.72
N ILE A 283 6.93 -58.12 -106.80
CA ILE A 283 6.93 -56.65 -106.62
C ILE A 283 8.33 -56.15 -106.22
N LEU A 284 9.04 -56.89 -105.36
CA LEU A 284 10.41 -56.56 -104.98
C LEU A 284 11.37 -56.66 -106.18
N LYS A 285 11.27 -57.70 -107.00
CA LYS A 285 12.09 -57.85 -108.23
C LYS A 285 11.85 -56.71 -109.23
N GLN A 286 10.59 -56.33 -109.47
CA GLN A 286 10.26 -55.21 -110.36
C GLN A 286 10.81 -53.86 -109.86
N LYS A 287 10.89 -53.66 -108.54
CA LYS A 287 11.46 -52.43 -107.95
C LYS A 287 12.99 -52.36 -108.09
N GLN A 288 13.64 -53.52 -108.22
CA GLN A 288 15.10 -53.63 -108.35
C GLN A 288 15.54 -53.41 -109.81
N LEU A 289 14.85 -54.03 -110.77
CA LEU A 289 15.07 -53.82 -112.21
C LEU A 289 14.87 -52.36 -112.64
N ARG A 290 13.83 -51.69 -112.12
CA ARG A 290 13.61 -50.25 -112.38
C ARG A 290 14.71 -49.34 -111.86
N ARG A 291 15.50 -49.79 -110.88
CA ARG A 291 16.62 -49.02 -110.33
C ARG A 291 17.85 -49.10 -111.24
N LEU A 292 18.17 -50.31 -111.72
CA LEU A 292 19.29 -50.54 -112.66
C LEU A 292 19.10 -49.79 -113.99
N VAL A 293 17.89 -49.77 -114.55
CA VAL A 293 17.61 -49.04 -115.80
C VAL A 293 17.86 -47.52 -115.65
N LYS A 294 17.52 -46.95 -114.50
CA LYS A 294 17.80 -45.53 -114.21
C LYS A 294 19.29 -45.22 -114.07
N GLU A 295 20.07 -46.16 -113.53
CA GLU A 295 21.53 -46.01 -113.39
C GLU A 295 22.22 -46.06 -114.76
N GLU A 296 21.78 -46.94 -115.67
CA GLU A 296 22.28 -47.02 -117.05
C GLU A 296 21.93 -45.77 -117.88
N GLU A 297 20.71 -45.24 -117.76
CA GLU A 297 20.30 -43.98 -118.43
C GLU A 297 21.16 -42.79 -117.97
N GLN A 298 21.50 -42.71 -116.69
CA GLN A 298 22.37 -41.67 -116.15
C GLN A 298 23.83 -41.80 -116.65
N GLN A 299 24.34 -43.02 -116.83
CA GLN A 299 25.66 -43.25 -117.41
C GLN A 299 25.70 -42.88 -118.90
N PHE A 300 24.62 -43.15 -119.64
CA PHE A 300 24.49 -42.80 -121.05
C PHE A 300 24.41 -41.28 -121.28
N GLU A 301 23.68 -40.56 -120.42
CA GLU A 301 23.62 -39.08 -120.45
C GLU A 301 24.98 -38.42 -120.15
N ILE A 302 25.79 -39.00 -119.26
CA ILE A 302 27.14 -38.50 -118.94
C ILE A 302 28.10 -38.75 -120.11
N LEU A 303 28.03 -39.91 -120.77
CA LEU A 303 28.90 -40.24 -121.91
C LEU A 303 28.54 -39.48 -123.21
N GLN A 304 27.29 -39.03 -123.39
CA GLN A 304 26.91 -38.14 -124.49
C GLN A 304 27.37 -36.68 -124.29
N ALA A 305 27.76 -36.29 -123.07
CA ALA A 305 28.22 -34.94 -122.75
C ALA A 305 29.75 -34.73 -122.90
N GLU A 306 30.56 -35.79 -123.06
CA GLU A 306 32.04 -35.72 -123.11
C GLU A 306 32.68 -35.95 -124.51
N VAL A 307 31.89 -36.18 -125.57
CA VAL A 307 32.41 -36.36 -126.97
C VAL A 307 31.98 -35.20 -127.89
N ALA A 308 31.83 -34.00 -127.33
CA ALA A 308 31.84 -32.71 -128.04
C ALA A 308 33.16 -31.98 -127.82
#